data_AF-A0A534TSN2-F1
#
_entry.id   AF-A0A534TSN2-F1
#
_cell.length_a   1.000
_cell.length_b   1.000
_cell.length_c   1.000
_cell.angle_alpha   90.00
_cell.angle_beta   90.00
_cell.angle_gamma   90.00
#
_symmetry.space_group_name_H-M   'P 1'
#
loop_
_entity.id
_entity.type
_entity.pdbx_description
1 polymer ?
#
loop_
_entity_poly.entity_id
_entity_poly.type
_entity_poly.pdbx_seq_one_letter_code
_entity_poly.pdbx_strand_id
1 'polypeptide(L)'
;MSNASRISRSTFPESPTLLPDRAFVVEFTSGGDAMRVDQLSGRVEHVVSGRATRFTTAGELLEFVHGVLRSGASERKKQSLEKPR
;
A
#
# COMPACT_ATOMS: atom_id res chain seq x y z
N MET A 1 0.24 40.21 -32.44
CA MET A 1 -0.23 38.84 -32.75
C MET A 1 0.54 37.89 -31.85
N SER A 2 -0.11 37.39 -30.80
CA SER A 2 0.52 36.65 -29.69
C SER A 2 0.50 35.16 -30.01
N ASN A 3 1.66 34.53 -30.16
CA ASN A 3 1.76 33.07 -30.31
C ASN A 3 2.23 32.49 -28.97
N ALA A 4 1.28 32.03 -28.15
CA ALA A 4 1.59 31.37 -26.89
C ALA A 4 2.06 29.95 -27.18
N SER A 5 3.36 29.72 -27.06
CA SER A 5 3.98 28.40 -27.02
C SER A 5 3.26 27.53 -25.99
N ARG A 6 2.45 26.58 -26.45
CA ARG A 6 1.94 25.50 -25.60
C ARG A 6 3.14 24.71 -25.11
N ILE A 7 3.54 24.98 -23.87
CA ILE A 7 4.44 24.11 -23.11
C ILE A 7 3.77 22.74 -23.11
N SER A 8 4.38 21.81 -23.84
CA SER A 8 3.98 20.41 -23.90
C SER A 8 3.89 19.91 -22.46
N ARG A 9 2.71 19.48 -22.04
CA ARG A 9 2.53 18.82 -20.74
C ARG A 9 3.50 17.64 -20.73
N SER A 10 4.53 17.78 -19.90
CA SER A 10 5.47 16.72 -19.56
C SER A 10 4.71 15.41 -19.40
N THR A 11 5.01 14.45 -20.26
CA THR A 11 4.66 13.04 -20.14
C THR A 11 5.38 12.53 -18.90
N PHE A 12 4.81 12.76 -17.72
CA PHE A 12 5.20 12.00 -16.55
C PHE A 12 4.95 10.53 -16.89
N PRO A 13 5.94 9.64 -16.68
CA PRO A 13 5.70 8.22 -16.82
C PRO A 13 4.51 7.88 -15.92
N GLU A 14 3.53 7.20 -16.51
CA GLU A 14 2.32 6.72 -15.82
C GLU A 14 2.77 6.07 -14.51
N SER A 15 2.36 6.64 -13.38
CA SER A 15 2.72 6.11 -12.06
C SER A 15 2.46 4.60 -12.05
N PRO A 16 3.40 3.77 -11.59
CA PRO A 16 3.24 2.32 -11.65
C PRO A 16 1.89 1.95 -11.05
N THR A 17 1.05 1.27 -11.82
CA THR A 17 -0.28 0.87 -11.39
C THR A 17 -0.14 -0.08 -10.20
N LEU A 18 -0.33 0.45 -8.99
CA LEU A 18 -0.39 -0.37 -7.80
C LEU A 18 -1.61 -1.29 -7.93
N LEU A 19 -1.45 -2.57 -7.60
CA LEU A 19 -2.58 -3.49 -7.43
C LEU A 19 -3.27 -3.10 -6.11
N PRO A 20 -4.43 -2.43 -6.12
CA PRO A 20 -4.97 -1.80 -4.90
C PRO A 20 -5.22 -2.83 -3.79
N ASP A 21 -5.68 -4.02 -4.16
CA ASP A 21 -5.91 -5.18 -3.28
C ASP A 21 -4.64 -5.72 -2.58
N ARG A 22 -3.46 -5.26 -2.99
CA ARG A 22 -2.16 -5.66 -2.44
C ARG A 22 -1.31 -4.45 -2.06
N ALA A 23 -1.90 -3.26 -2.02
CA ALA A 23 -1.22 -2.02 -1.72
C ALA A 23 -1.35 -1.69 -0.24
N PHE A 24 -0.23 -1.29 0.36
CA PHE A 24 -0.15 -0.88 1.76
C PHE A 24 0.61 0.44 1.86
N VAL A 25 0.17 1.31 2.76
CA VAL A 25 0.92 2.48 3.20
C VAL A 25 1.66 2.11 4.47
N VAL A 26 2.96 2.36 4.51
CA VAL A 26 3.79 2.14 5.70
C VAL A 26 4.43 3.46 6.08
N GLU A 27 4.11 3.93 7.28
CA GLU A 27 4.66 5.14 7.88
C GLU A 27 5.64 4.71 8.98
N PHE A 28 6.92 5.04 8.83
CA PHE A 28 7.93 4.79 9.87
C PHE A 28 8.00 5.96 10.84
N THR A 29 8.09 5.69 12.13
CA THR A 29 8.34 6.74 13.13
C THR A 29 9.82 7.13 13.08
N SER A 30 10.10 8.43 12.97
CA SER A 30 11.46 8.95 13.03
C SER A 30 12.00 8.87 14.47
N GLY A 31 12.82 7.86 14.74
CA GLY A 31 13.77 7.87 15.85
C GLY A 31 15.10 8.40 15.32
N GLY A 32 15.68 9.40 15.99
CA GLY A 32 16.76 10.26 15.47
C GLY A 32 17.91 9.57 14.72
N ASP A 33 18.41 10.29 13.72
CA ASP A 33 19.64 10.21 12.88
C ASP A 33 20.13 8.86 12.31
N ALA A 34 19.64 7.72 12.77
CA ALA A 34 19.85 6.43 12.12
C ALA A 34 18.78 5.44 12.58
N MET A 35 17.80 5.15 11.72
CA MET A 35 16.97 3.95 11.91
C MET A 35 17.93 2.75 11.93
N ARG A 36 18.19 2.23 13.12
CA ARG A 36 18.79 0.90 13.22
C ARG A 36 17.78 -0.10 12.69
N VAL A 37 18.25 -1.11 11.98
CA VAL A 37 17.41 -2.16 11.36
C VAL A 37 16.57 -2.89 12.42
N ASP A 38 17.00 -2.88 13.68
CA ASP A 38 16.29 -3.43 14.84
C ASP A 38 15.20 -2.51 15.40
N GLN A 39 15.12 -1.25 14.96
CA GLN A 39 14.22 -0.22 15.48
C GLN A 39 13.09 0.11 14.48
N LEU A 40 12.57 -0.92 13.81
CA LEU A 40 11.53 -0.81 12.80
C LEU A 40 10.15 -0.57 13.44
N SER A 41 9.82 0.68 13.75
CA SER A 41 8.53 1.06 14.33
C SER A 41 7.75 2.02 13.43
N GLY A 42 6.42 1.91 13.48
CA GLY A 42 5.57 2.64 12.55
C GLY A 42 4.09 2.24 12.58
N ARG A 43 3.38 2.65 11.54
CA ARG A 43 1.99 2.30 11.25
C ARG A 43 1.89 1.75 9.84
N VAL A 44 1.06 0.72 9.66
CA VAL A 44 0.73 0.16 8.36
C VAL A 44 -0.77 0.21 8.14
N GLU A 45 -1.19 0.48 6.91
CA GLU A 45 -2.59 0.50 6.48
C GLU A 45 -2.76 -0.14 5.10
N HIS A 46 -3.79 -0.97 4.94
CA HIS A 46 -4.16 -1.53 3.64
C HIS A 46 -5.08 -0.58 2.87
N VAL A 47 -4.69 -0.24 1.64
CA VAL A 47 -5.31 0.85 0.86
C VAL A 47 -6.80 0.61 0.61
N VAL A 48 -7.20 -0.63 0.27
CA VAL A 48 -8.59 -0.93 -0.09
C VAL A 48 -9.50 -1.15 1.11
N SER A 49 -9.00 -1.80 2.17
CA SER A 49 -9.85 -2.17 3.31
C SER A 49 -9.80 -1.18 4.47
N GLY A 50 -8.85 -0.23 4.47
CA GLY A 50 -8.62 0.70 5.58
C GLY A 50 -8.16 0.03 6.88
N ARG A 51 -7.94 -1.30 6.89
CA ARG A 51 -7.40 -2.00 8.07
C ARG A 51 -6.01 -1.43 8.35
N ALA A 52 -5.73 -1.11 9.61
CA ALA A 52 -4.45 -0.55 10.02
C ALA A 52 -4.00 -1.09 11.38
N THR A 53 -2.69 -1.10 11.61
CA THR A 53 -2.08 -1.39 12.92
C THR A 53 -0.79 -0.59 13.09
N ARG A 54 -0.34 -0.45 14.35
CA ARG A 54 1.05 -0.08 14.64
C ARG A 54 1.92 -1.33 14.69
N PHE A 55 3.20 -1.15 14.41
CA PHE A 55 4.23 -2.18 14.55
C PHE A 55 5.47 -1.57 15.19
N THR A 56 6.22 -2.40 15.87
CA THR A 56 7.51 -2.09 16.53
C THR A 56 8.63 -3.00 16.03
N THR A 57 8.28 -4.02 15.25
CA THR A 57 9.21 -4.95 14.62
C THR A 57 8.81 -5.25 13.17
N ALA A 58 9.77 -5.75 12.38
CA ALA A 58 9.49 -6.26 11.04
C ALA A 58 8.53 -7.47 11.05
N GLY A 59 8.60 -8.31 12.09
CA GLY A 59 7.72 -9.48 12.24
C GLY A 59 6.25 -9.08 12.35
N GLU A 60 5.94 -8.09 13.19
CA GLU A 60 4.59 -7.57 13.36
C GLU A 60 4.03 -6.96 12.06
N LEU A 61 4.87 -6.23 11.31
CA LEU A 61 4.49 -5.70 10.00
C LEU A 61 4.14 -6.82 9.01
N LEU A 62 4.99 -7.85 8.91
CA LEU A 62 4.76 -8.97 7.99
C LEU A 62 3.54 -9.79 8.40
N GLU A 63 3.33 -10.04 9.69
CA GLU A 63 2.14 -10.74 10.20
C GLU A 63 0.86 -10.01 9.78
N PHE A 64 0.82 -8.69 9.92
CA PHE A 64 -0.32 -7.89 9.47
C PHE A 64 -0.57 -8.02 7.96
N VAL A 65 0.47 -7.88 7.13
CA VAL A 65 0.36 -8.00 5.67
C VAL A 65 -0.16 -9.39 5.27
N HIS A 66 0.39 -10.46 5.85
CA HIS A 66 -0.09 -11.82 5.59
C HIS A 66 -1.54 -12.02 6.02
N GLY A 67 -1.94 -11.47 7.17
CA GLY A 67 -3.31 -11.52 7.65
C GLY A 67 -4.30 -10.85 6.69
N VAL A 68 -3.98 -9.65 6.19
CA VAL A 68 -4.82 -8.94 5.22
C VAL A 68 -4.93 -9.70 3.90
N LEU A 69 -3.80 -10.18 3.36
CA LEU A 69 -3.78 -10.90 2.09
C LEU A 69 -4.55 -12.22 2.15
N ARG A 70 -4.50 -12.95 3.28
CA ARG A 70 -5.26 -14.18 3.49
C ARG A 70 -6.77 -13.93 3.60
N SER A 71 -7.18 -12.86 4.27
CA SER A 71 -8.59 -12.45 4.33
C SER A 71 -9.12 -12.11 2.93
N GLY A 72 -8.40 -11.30 2.15
CA GLY A 72 -8.83 -10.91 0.80
C GLY A 72 -8.90 -12.08 -0.19
N ALA A 73 -8.02 -13.09 -0.06
CA ALA A 73 -8.12 -14.33 -0.84
C ALA A 73 -9.39 -15.14 -0.51
N SER A 74 -9.79 -15.15 0.77
CA SER A 74 -10.98 -15.86 1.23
C SER A 74 -12.27 -15.21 0.72
N GLU A 75 -12.33 -13.89 0.69
CA GLU A 75 -13.49 -13.15 0.18
C GLU A 75 -13.65 -13.29 -1.35
N ARG A 76 -12.55 -13.27 -2.11
CA ARG A 76 -12.60 -13.59 -3.56
C ARG A 76 -13.09 -15.00 -3.84
N LYS A 77 -12.70 -15.98 -3.01
CA LYS A 77 -13.18 -17.36 -3.15
C LYS A 77 -14.69 -17.44 -2.93
N LYS A 78 -15.23 -16.76 -1.91
CA LYS A 78 -16.69 -16.70 -1.67
C LYS A 78 -17.44 -16.07 -2.85
N GLN A 79 -16.99 -14.93 -3.34
CA GLN A 79 -17.62 -14.24 -4.48
C GLN A 79 -17.58 -15.04 -5.79
N SER A 80 -16.54 -15.86 -6.00
CA SER A 80 -16.47 -16.76 -7.15
C SER A 80 -17.39 -17.98 -7.04
N LEU A 81 -17.78 -18.38 -5.83
CA LEU A 81 -18.75 -19.47 -5.60
C LEU A 81 -20.20 -18.98 -5.64
N GLU A 82 -20.46 -17.69 -5.41
CA GLU A 82 -21.82 -17.11 -5.38
C GLU A 82 -22.32 -16.57 -6.73
N LYS A 83 -21.50 -16.56 -7.79
CA LYS A 83 -21.93 -16.17 -9.14
C LYS A 83 -22.39 -17.41 -9.92
N PRO A 84 -23.70 -17.59 -10.22
CA PRO A 84 -24.11 -18.57 -11.22
C PRO A 84 -23.70 -18.06 -12.61
N ARG A 85 -23.30 -18.99 -13.48
CA ARG A 85 -23.01 -18.75 -14.90
C ARG A 85 -24.20 -18.15 -15.62
#